data_AF-A0A1H0DV22-F1
#
_entry.id   AF-A0A1H0DV22-F1
#
_cell.length_a   1.000
_cell.length_b   1.000
_cell.length_c   1.000
_cell.angle_alpha   90.00
_cell.angle_beta   90.00
_cell.angle_gamma   90.00
#
_symmetry.space_group_name_H-M   'P 1'
#
loop_
_entity.id
_entity.type
_entity.pdbx_description
1 polymer ?
#
loop_
_entity_poly.entity_id
_entity_poly.type
_entity_poly.pdbx_seq_one_letter_code
_entity_poly.pdbx_strand_id
1 'polypeptide(L)' 'MENDKQVKLQTLHERMETLVNVLDTLDPEQTKVEDIDRIINMLDELEAQCQQYRQQYE' A
#
# COMPACT_ATOMS: atom_id res chain seq x y z
N MET A 1 17.78 -15.89 2.20
CA MET A 1 18.18 -14.49 1.93
C MET A 1 17.53 -13.95 0.67
N GLU A 2 17.62 -14.63 -0.49
CA GLU A 2 16.94 -14.18 -1.72
C GLU A 2 15.41 -14.38 -1.69
N ASN A 3 14.96 -15.50 -1.10
CA ASN A 3 13.54 -15.80 -0.92
C ASN A 3 12.80 -14.76 -0.07
N ASP A 4 13.39 -14.32 1.05
CA ASP A 4 12.80 -13.29 1.93
C ASP A 4 12.59 -11.96 1.21
N LYS A 5 13.51 -11.58 0.31
CA LYS A 5 13.37 -10.36 -0.50
C LYS A 5 12.22 -10.48 -1.48
N GLN A 6 12.13 -11.60 -2.19
CA GLN A 6 11.03 -11.84 -3.13
C GLN A 6 9.68 -11.90 -2.42
N VAL A 7 9.59 -12.57 -1.27
CA VAL A 7 8.37 -12.63 -0.45
C VAL A 7 7.96 -11.24 0.02
N LYS A 8 8.90 -10.42 0.55
CA LYS A 8 8.60 -9.05 0.98
C LYS A 8 8.12 -8.16 -0.18
N LEU A 9 8.73 -8.27 -1.36
CA LEU A 9 8.32 -7.53 -2.56
C LEU A 9 6.93 -7.97 -3.04
N GLN A 10 6.66 -9.28 -3.05
CA GLN A 10 5.35 -9.83 -3.41
C GLN A 10 4.26 -9.31 -2.46
N THR A 11 4.51 -9.27 -1.15
CA THR A 11 3.57 -8.73 -0.17
C THR A 11 3.28 -7.24 -0.39
N LEU A 12 4.29 -6.43 -0.72
CA LEU A 12 4.07 -5.01 -1.05
C LEU A 12 3.21 -4.85 -2.31
N HIS A 13 3.45 -5.69 -3.32
CA HIS A 13 2.66 -5.69 -4.55
C HIS A 13 1.18 -6.00 -4.28
N GLU A 14 0.90 -7.07 -3.54
CA GLU A 14 -0.47 -7.47 -3.16
C GLU A 14 -1.21 -6.39 -2.36
N ARG A 15 -0.49 -5.69 -1.46
CA ARG A 15 -1.05 -4.55 -0.71
C ARG A 15 -1.39 -3.38 -1.61
N MET A 16 -0.53 -3.09 -2.58
CA MET A 16 -0.77 -2.03 -3.55
C MET A 16 -1.96 -2.35 -4.45
N GLU A 17 -2.08 -3.59 -4.94
CA GLU A 17 -3.24 -4.05 -5.70
C GLU A 17 -4.53 -3.96 -4.89
N THR A 18 -4.49 -4.35 -3.61
CA THR A 18 -5.65 -4.22 -2.71
C THR A 18 -6.09 -2.77 -2.57
N LEU A 19 -5.16 -1.84 -2.41
CA LEU A 19 -5.47 -0.42 -2.31
C LEU A 19 -6.08 0.14 -3.60
N VAL A 20 -5.53 -0.24 -4.76
CA VAL A 20 -6.10 0.14 -6.07
C VAL A 20 -7.52 -0.38 -6.23
N ASN A 21 -7.77 -1.63 -5.85
CA ASN A 21 -9.12 -2.19 -5.87
C ASN A 21 -10.08 -1.43 -4.93
N VAL A 22 -9.61 -1.03 -3.75
CA VAL A 22 -10.42 -0.20 -2.83
C VAL A 22 -10.78 1.11 -3.51
N LEU A 23 -9.81 1.81 -4.11
CA LEU A 23 -10.03 3.05 -4.87
C LEU A 23 -11.06 2.88 -6.00
N ASP A 24 -10.95 1.79 -6.78
CA ASP A 24 -11.86 1.51 -7.89
C ASP A 24 -13.29 1.20 -7.44
N THR A 25 -13.46 0.71 -6.20
CA THR A 25 -14.78 0.41 -5.62
C THR A 25 -15.45 1.61 -4.95
N LEU A 26 -14.77 2.75 -4.86
CA LEU A 26 -15.35 3.95 -4.25
C LEU A 26 -16.40 4.56 -5.16
N ASP A 27 -17.56 4.85 -4.57
CA ASP A 27 -18.59 5.68 -5.19
C ASP A 27 -18.31 7.15 -4.83
N PRO A 28 -17.99 8.03 -5.79
CA PRO A 28 -17.73 9.45 -5.54
C PRO A 28 -18.89 10.18 -4.88
N GLU A 29 -20.13 9.72 -5.07
CA GLU A 29 -21.32 10.36 -4.49
C GLU A 29 -21.50 10.02 -2.99
N GLN A 30 -20.91 8.91 -2.53
CA GLN A 30 -21.01 8.42 -1.15
C GLN A 30 -19.71 8.61 -0.35
N THR A 31 -18.58 8.70 -1.04
CA THR A 31 -17.24 8.82 -0.43
C THR A 31 -17.10 10.14 0.30
N LYS A 32 -16.64 10.08 1.55
CA LYS A 32 -16.41 11.28 2.37
C LYS A 32 -14.93 11.60 2.47
N VAL A 33 -14.63 12.81 2.97
CA VAL A 33 -13.25 13.27 3.19
C VAL A 33 -12.51 12.33 4.13
N GLU A 34 -13.18 11.81 5.17
CA GLU A 34 -12.56 10.87 6.10
C GLU A 34 -12.18 9.53 5.44
N ASP A 35 -12.90 9.12 4.39
CA ASP A 35 -12.56 7.92 3.63
C ASP A 35 -11.34 8.16 2.75
N ILE A 36 -11.22 9.36 2.16
CA ILE A 36 -10.04 9.80 1.42
C ILE A 36 -8.82 9.86 2.37
N ASP A 37 -8.97 10.42 3.56
CA ASP A 37 -7.91 10.48 4.57
C ASP A 37 -7.42 9.09 4.97
N ARG A 38 -8.33 8.11 5.11
CA ARG A 38 -7.96 6.71 5.39
C ARG A 38 -7.12 6.11 4.27
N ILE A 39 -7.48 6.37 3.01
CA ILE A 39 -6.76 5.83 1.86
C ILE A 39 -5.37 6.46 1.73
N ILE A 40 -5.26 7.77 1.98
CA ILE A 40 -3.98 8.46 2.02
C ILE A 40 -3.10 7.87 3.14
N ASN A 41 -3.66 7.64 4.34
CA ASN A 41 -2.90 7.00 5.41
C ASN A 41 -2.42 5.59 5.03
N MET A 42 -3.25 4.79 4.35
CA MET A 42 -2.86 3.46 3.86
C MET A 42 -1.74 3.53 2.81
N LEU A 43 -1.75 4.56 1.95
CA LEU A 43 -0.66 4.83 1.00
C LEU A 43 0.64 5.19 1.73
N ASP A 44 0.57 6.09 2.71
CA ASP A 44 1.74 6.53 3.48
C ASP A 44 2.38 5.36 4.25
N GLU A 45 1.57 4.48 4.84
CA GLU A 45 2.05 3.26 5.50
C GLU A 45 2.75 2.31 4.52
N LEU A 46 2.21 2.15 3.31
CA LEU A 46 2.81 1.33 2.27
C LEU A 46 4.14 1.93 1.79
N GLU A 47 4.21 3.25 1.65
CA GLU A 47 5.46 3.94 1.32
C GLU A 47 6.51 3.75 2.41
N ALA A 48 6.14 3.93 3.68
CA ALA A 48 7.05 3.75 4.81
C ALA A 48 7.63 2.32 4.83
N GLN A 49 6.81 1.30 4.54
CA GLN A 49 7.28 -0.09 4.42
C GLN A 49 8.23 -0.28 3.25
N CYS A 50 7.94 0.32 2.08
CA CYS A 50 8.85 0.30 0.94
C CYS A 50 10.21 0.94 1.28
N GLN A 51 10.21 2.07 1.98
CA GLN A 51 11.42 2.75 2.42
C GLN A 51 12.21 1.91 3.43
N GLN A 52 11.55 1.32 4.43
CA GLN A 52 12.19 0.42 5.40
C GLN A 52 12.84 -0.78 4.72
N TYR A 53 12.17 -1.40 3.74
CA TYR A 53 12.75 -2.51 3.01
C TYR A 53 13.92 -2.07 2.14
N ARG A 54 13.85 -0.92 1.46
CA ARG A 54 14.99 -0.38 0.73
C ARG A 54 16.21 -0.18 1.63
N GLN A 55 16.04 0.43 2.80
CA GLN A 55 17.12 0.60 3.79
C GLN A 55 17.70 -0.71 4.34
N GLN A 56 16.92 -1.80 4.37
CA GLN A 56 17.40 -3.13 4.77
C GLN A 56 18.22 -3.84 3.68
N TYR A 57 18.16 -3.37 2.43
CA TYR A 57 18.85 -3.95 1.28
C TYR A 57 19.94 -3.04 0.67
N GLU A 58 20.12 -1.82 1.21
CA GLU A 58 21.29 -0.95 1.01
C GLU A 58 22.40 -1.30 2.00
#